data_AF-A0AAE1RAF4-F1
#
_entry.id   AF-A0AAE1RAF4-F1
#
_cell.length_a   1.000
_cell.length_b   1.000
_cell.length_c   1.000
_cell.angle_alpha   90.00
_cell.angle_beta   90.00
_cell.angle_gamma   90.00
#
_symmetry.space_group_name_H-M   'P 1'
#
loop_
_entity.id
_entity.type
_entity.pdbx_description
1 polymer ?
#
loop_
_entity_poly.entity_id
_entity_poly.type
_entity_poly.pdbx_seq_one_letter_code
_entity_poly.pdbx_strand_id
1 'polypeptide(L)'
;MFNCFKPRKNPRETIEEMQNANKNMGNIAQRWSLLSGSNNWEGLLDPLDNDLRRYLILYGEMAQATRDAFNNDKTSKYAGSCRYSKKNLFSQTGIGMSNPFKYEVTKYIYATSSIHIPEAFIIKSLSREAWSKESNWIGFVAVATDEGKIALGRRDIVIAWRGSVPALEWISNFEFIHVSAPIIFGEESDPRVHQGWYSIYTSDDSRSPFNKASARDQVFGEVQRLVEQYKNEEITITVSGNSMGAALATLNAVDMVFNGINKGFLVTAFLFASPKVGDENFKETFSELEYLRALRVRNIPDKIQYCPLIGYSDVGIELTIDTRESGYLKSPGDDNTWHNMECYLHGIAGTQGSNGGFKLEVERDISLVNKYLDTLKDEYGVPTSWWVIKNKGMVQQQNGSWILMDHEDDDF
;
A
#
# COMPACT_ATOMS: atom_id res chain seq x y z
N MET A 1 20.40 16.82 37.65
CA MET A 1 21.45 15.97 37.05
C MET A 1 21.10 14.52 37.41
N PHE A 2 20.28 13.86 36.59
CA PHE A 2 19.93 12.45 36.78
C PHE A 2 20.21 11.72 35.46
N ASN A 3 21.28 10.94 35.46
CA ASN A 3 21.68 10.04 34.39
C ASN A 3 20.75 8.84 34.37
N CYS A 4 19.90 8.70 33.35
CA CYS A 4 19.24 7.44 33.02
C CYS A 4 20.05 6.73 31.93
N PHE A 5 21.04 5.92 32.35
CA PHE A 5 21.66 4.93 31.47
C PHE A 5 20.63 3.82 31.20
N LYS A 6 20.14 3.71 29.96
CA LYS A 6 19.54 2.46 29.49
C LYS A 6 20.64 1.40 29.42
N PRO A 7 20.42 0.16 29.89
CA PRO A 7 21.40 -0.90 29.73
C PRO A 7 21.58 -1.19 28.23
N ARG A 8 22.83 -1.28 27.77
CA ARG A 8 23.16 -1.78 26.44
C ARG A 8 22.79 -3.27 26.40
N LYS A 9 21.96 -3.67 25.42
CA LYS A 9 21.64 -5.08 25.16
C LYS A 9 22.91 -5.91 25.00
N ASN A 10 22.91 -7.13 25.53
CA ASN A 10 24.04 -8.04 25.50
C ASN A 10 24.30 -8.48 24.05
N PRO A 11 25.53 -8.40 23.52
CA PRO A 11 25.85 -8.80 22.14
C PRO A 11 25.42 -10.23 21.77
N ARG A 12 25.31 -11.14 22.75
CA ARG A 12 24.81 -12.50 22.54
C ARG A 12 23.30 -12.57 22.32
N GLU A 13 22.53 -11.74 23.03
CA GLU A 13 21.07 -11.65 22.84
C GLU A 13 20.73 -11.06 21.47
N THR A 14 21.49 -10.08 20.99
CA THR A 14 21.32 -9.54 19.63
C THR A 14 21.69 -10.54 18.54
N ILE A 15 22.72 -11.37 18.75
CA ILE A 15 23.11 -12.41 17.80
C ILE A 15 22.07 -13.55 17.78
N GLU A 16 21.53 -13.96 18.93
CA GLU A 16 20.43 -14.94 19.01
C GLU A 16 19.12 -14.38 18.41
N GLU A 17 18.79 -13.11 18.65
CA GLU A 17 17.66 -12.42 18.00
C GLU A 17 17.83 -12.40 16.46
N MET A 18 19.03 -12.08 15.96
CA MET A 18 19.33 -12.10 14.53
C MET A 18 19.35 -13.51 13.93
N GLN A 19 19.86 -14.51 14.66
CA GLN A 19 19.87 -15.91 14.24
C GLN A 19 18.46 -16.52 14.24
N ASN A 20 17.59 -16.15 15.19
CA ASN A 20 16.18 -16.54 15.21
C ASN A 20 15.37 -15.83 14.12
N ALA A 21 15.65 -14.55 13.84
CA ALA A 21 15.09 -13.86 12.67
C ALA A 21 15.47 -14.56 11.36
N ASN A 22 16.73 -15.02 11.23
CA ASN A 22 17.18 -15.82 10.09
C ASN A 22 16.52 -17.20 10.01
N LYS A 23 16.16 -17.83 11.13
CA LYS A 23 15.45 -19.12 11.16
C LYS A 23 13.97 -19.00 10.77
N ASN A 24 13.37 -17.83 10.98
CA ASN A 24 11.96 -17.55 10.68
C ASN A 24 11.70 -16.92 9.29
N MET A 25 12.74 -16.66 8.50
CA MET A 25 12.63 -16.04 7.17
C MET A 25 12.26 -17.00 6.03
N GLY A 26 12.01 -18.28 6.34
CA GLY A 26 11.69 -19.27 5.33
C GLY A 26 12.73 -19.31 4.21
N ASN A 27 12.32 -19.64 2.98
CA ASN A 27 13.23 -19.70 1.85
C ASN A 27 12.98 -18.56 0.82
N ILE A 28 12.57 -17.39 1.30
CA ILE A 28 12.10 -16.26 0.48
C ILE A 28 13.14 -15.84 -0.57
N ALA A 29 14.41 -15.69 -0.20
CA ALA A 29 15.47 -15.30 -1.13
C ALA A 29 15.70 -16.31 -2.27
N GLN A 30 15.43 -17.61 -2.06
CA GLN A 30 15.57 -18.61 -3.12
C GLN A 30 14.26 -18.80 -3.91
N ARG A 31 13.12 -18.48 -3.28
CA ARG A 31 11.78 -18.67 -3.84
C ARG A 31 11.16 -17.39 -4.40
N TRP A 32 11.87 -16.26 -4.40
CA TRP A 32 11.29 -14.95 -4.72
C TRP A 32 10.54 -14.94 -6.05
N SER A 33 11.05 -15.61 -7.08
CA SER A 33 10.40 -15.68 -8.40
C SER A 33 9.04 -16.36 -8.32
N LEU A 34 8.95 -17.46 -7.57
CA LEU A 34 7.71 -18.18 -7.32
C LEU A 34 6.74 -17.34 -6.48
N LEU A 35 7.24 -16.69 -5.42
CA LEU A 35 6.44 -15.83 -4.55
C LEU A 35 5.93 -14.56 -5.26
N SER A 36 6.64 -14.11 -6.30
CA SER A 36 6.25 -13.03 -7.20
C SER A 36 5.35 -13.50 -8.36
N GLY A 37 4.96 -14.78 -8.38
CA GLY A 37 3.91 -15.30 -9.26
C GLY A 37 4.39 -15.86 -10.60
N SER A 38 5.65 -16.29 -10.73
CA SER A 38 6.16 -16.85 -11.99
C SER A 38 5.32 -18.01 -12.53
N ASN A 39 4.69 -18.80 -11.65
CA ASN A 39 3.74 -19.88 -11.97
C ASN A 39 2.27 -19.55 -11.60
N ASN A 40 1.90 -18.27 -11.51
CA ASN A 40 0.57 -17.83 -11.07
C ASN A 40 0.17 -18.34 -9.67
N TRP A 41 1.16 -18.52 -8.78
CA TRP A 41 0.99 -18.99 -7.40
C TRP A 41 0.31 -20.37 -7.28
N GLU A 42 0.41 -21.20 -8.32
CA GLU A 42 -0.10 -22.57 -8.29
C GLU A 42 0.49 -23.34 -7.09
N GLY A 43 -0.39 -23.95 -6.30
CA GLY A 43 -0.03 -24.70 -5.09
C GLY A 43 0.36 -23.85 -3.87
N LEU A 44 0.27 -22.52 -3.93
CA LEU A 44 0.66 -21.63 -2.83
C LEU A 44 -0.51 -20.96 -2.10
N LEU A 45 -1.72 -21.00 -2.65
CA LEU A 45 -2.86 -20.22 -2.15
C LEU A 45 -3.77 -20.98 -1.18
N ASP A 46 -3.84 -22.31 -1.30
CA ASP A 46 -4.73 -23.13 -0.47
C ASP A 46 -4.14 -24.53 -0.17
N PRO A 47 -3.68 -24.78 1.08
CA PRO A 47 -3.53 -23.80 2.16
C PRO A 47 -2.47 -22.73 1.79
N LEU A 48 -2.63 -21.53 2.31
CA LEU A 48 -1.70 -20.42 2.04
C LEU A 48 -0.29 -20.74 2.55
N ASP A 49 0.67 -20.82 1.63
CA ASP A 49 2.09 -21.03 1.90
C ASP A 49 2.64 -19.97 2.86
N ASN A 50 3.46 -20.39 3.82
CA ASN A 50 3.94 -19.52 4.88
C ASN A 50 4.98 -18.47 4.43
N ASP A 51 5.73 -18.72 3.35
CA ASP A 51 6.60 -17.71 2.77
C ASP A 51 5.76 -16.70 2.00
N LEU A 52 4.78 -17.15 1.22
CA LEU A 52 3.82 -16.25 0.53
C LEU A 52 3.02 -15.42 1.52
N ARG A 53 2.64 -15.99 2.67
CA ARG A 53 1.97 -15.27 3.77
C ARG A 53 2.81 -14.09 4.28
N ARG A 54 4.09 -14.31 4.56
CA ARG A 54 5.04 -13.25 4.97
C ARG A 54 5.22 -12.22 3.87
N TYR A 55 5.28 -12.67 2.62
CA TYR A 55 5.42 -11.83 1.43
C TYR A 55 4.24 -10.89 1.23
N LEU A 56 3.01 -11.42 1.36
CA LEU A 56 1.78 -10.64 1.28
C LEU A 56 1.68 -9.64 2.43
N ILE A 57 2.09 -10.02 3.64
CA ILE A 57 2.13 -9.09 4.77
C ILE A 57 3.13 -7.97 4.52
N LEU A 58 4.33 -8.26 4.02
CA LEU A 58 5.32 -7.23 3.67
C LEU A 58 4.73 -6.18 2.72
N TYR A 59 4.17 -6.61 1.59
CA TYR A 59 3.65 -5.67 0.61
C TYR A 59 2.34 -5.00 1.05
N GLY A 60 1.54 -5.66 1.87
CA GLY A 60 0.39 -5.04 2.49
C GLY A 60 0.78 -4.01 3.56
N GLU A 61 1.86 -4.22 4.31
CA GLU A 61 2.42 -3.23 5.23
C GLU A 61 2.96 -2.00 4.50
N MET A 62 3.53 -2.16 3.31
CA MET A 62 3.92 -1.03 2.45
C MET A 62 2.70 -0.18 2.05
N ALA A 63 1.58 -0.83 1.70
CA ALA A 63 0.32 -0.13 1.44
C ALA A 63 -0.24 0.53 2.71
N GLN A 64 -0.21 -0.16 3.85
CA GLN A 64 -0.67 0.37 5.14
C GLN A 64 0.16 1.57 5.62
N ALA A 65 1.48 1.57 5.38
CA ALA A 65 2.35 2.69 5.69
C ALA A 65 1.90 3.99 5.00
N THR A 66 1.26 3.89 3.83
CA THR A 66 0.67 5.07 3.20
C THR A 66 -0.48 5.67 4.00
N ARG A 67 -1.35 4.84 4.56
CA ARG A 67 -2.44 5.31 5.41
C ARG A 67 -1.91 5.90 6.72
N ASP A 68 -0.91 5.23 7.30
CA ASP A 68 -0.27 5.63 8.56
C ASP A 68 0.46 6.96 8.50
N ALA A 69 1.02 7.29 7.35
CA ALA A 69 1.73 8.54 7.13
C ALA A 69 0.85 9.67 6.58
N PHE A 70 -0.38 9.41 6.16
CA PHE A 70 -1.21 10.41 5.51
C PHE A 70 -1.86 11.38 6.49
N ASN A 71 -1.78 12.68 6.21
CA ASN A 71 -2.46 13.71 7.01
C ASN A 71 -3.91 13.89 6.56
N ASN A 72 -4.86 13.26 7.25
CA ASN A 72 -6.28 13.41 6.98
C ASN A 72 -6.99 14.47 7.85
N ASP A 73 -6.24 15.24 8.66
CA ASP A 73 -6.84 16.29 9.49
C ASP A 73 -7.08 17.55 8.66
N LYS A 74 -8.31 17.72 8.19
CA LYS A 74 -8.73 18.87 7.37
C LYS A 74 -8.46 20.24 8.02
N THR A 75 -8.31 20.30 9.34
CA THR A 75 -8.02 21.56 10.04
C THR A 75 -6.54 21.95 9.95
N SER A 76 -5.66 21.01 9.64
CA SER A 76 -4.24 21.27 9.38
C SER A 76 -4.05 21.95 8.03
N LYS A 77 -3.10 22.88 7.95
CA LYS A 77 -2.64 23.44 6.67
C LYS A 77 -1.92 22.41 5.79
N TYR A 78 -1.50 21.28 6.37
CA TYR A 78 -0.85 20.16 5.68
C TYR A 78 -1.82 19.00 5.40
N ALA A 79 -3.13 19.19 5.56
CA ALA A 79 -4.12 18.17 5.20
C ALA A 79 -3.90 17.71 3.75
N GLY A 80 -3.78 16.41 3.56
CA GLY A 80 -3.51 15.80 2.27
C GLY A 80 -2.04 15.52 1.94
N SER A 81 -1.09 15.95 2.78
CA SER A 81 0.34 15.62 2.63
C SER A 81 0.71 14.32 3.35
N CYS A 82 1.98 13.91 3.18
CA CYS A 82 2.63 12.95 4.07
C CYS A 82 3.10 13.67 5.34
N ARG A 83 2.96 13.05 6.51
CA ARG A 83 3.43 13.59 7.80
C ARG A 83 4.94 13.52 7.96
N TYR A 84 5.59 12.58 7.29
CA TYR A 84 6.99 12.22 7.51
C TYR A 84 7.83 12.46 6.26
N SER A 85 9.11 12.76 6.44
CA SER A 85 10.09 12.80 5.35
C SER A 85 10.35 11.40 4.80
N LYS A 86 10.82 11.27 3.55
CA LYS A 86 11.18 9.98 2.92
C LYS A 86 12.07 9.14 3.83
N LYS A 87 13.07 9.78 4.45
CA LYS A 87 14.05 9.14 5.36
C LYS A 87 13.40 8.51 6.60
N ASN A 88 12.33 9.12 7.10
CA ASN A 88 11.69 8.73 8.35
C ASN A 88 10.40 7.92 8.14
N LEU A 89 9.88 7.82 6.90
CA LEU A 89 8.60 7.18 6.63
C LEU A 89 8.47 5.79 7.30
N PHE A 90 9.43 4.89 7.08
CA PHE A 90 9.35 3.52 7.57
C PHE A 90 9.56 3.38 9.08
N SER A 91 10.37 4.25 9.70
CA SER A 91 10.54 4.24 11.15
C SER A 91 9.32 4.83 11.86
N GLN A 92 8.71 5.87 11.31
CA GLN A 92 7.55 6.55 11.90
C GLN A 92 6.23 5.80 11.68
N THR A 93 6.14 4.97 10.63
CA THR A 93 4.98 4.08 10.39
C THR A 93 5.12 2.70 11.02
N GLY A 94 6.27 2.41 11.66
CA GLY A 94 6.49 1.18 12.40
C GLY A 94 6.85 -0.06 11.57
N ILE A 95 7.03 0.08 10.25
CA ILE A 95 7.38 -1.06 9.37
C ILE A 95 8.89 -1.34 9.27
N GLY A 96 9.73 -0.45 9.83
CA GLY A 96 11.19 -0.59 9.79
C GLY A 96 11.79 -1.48 10.89
N MET A 97 11.13 -1.61 12.05
CA MET A 97 11.63 -2.39 13.20
C MET A 97 11.34 -3.88 13.02
N SER A 98 12.31 -4.74 13.34
CA SER A 98 12.21 -6.20 13.22
C SER A 98 11.81 -6.76 11.84
N ASN A 99 11.74 -5.89 10.81
CA ASN A 99 11.51 -6.30 9.43
C ASN A 99 12.86 -6.56 8.74
N PRO A 100 13.16 -7.79 8.28
CA PRO A 100 14.41 -8.09 7.60
C PRO A 100 14.47 -7.53 6.16
N PHE A 101 13.33 -7.19 5.57
CA PHE A 101 13.24 -6.65 4.21
C PHE A 101 13.42 -5.13 4.25
N LYS A 102 14.67 -4.68 4.18
CA LYS A 102 15.03 -3.27 4.30
C LYS A 102 14.89 -2.51 2.98
N TYR A 103 14.10 -1.45 2.98
CA TYR A 103 13.90 -0.54 1.85
C TYR A 103 14.29 0.88 2.20
N GLU A 104 14.62 1.67 1.19
CA GLU A 104 14.74 3.13 1.26
C GLU A 104 13.68 3.79 0.37
N VAL A 105 13.02 4.82 0.87
CA VAL A 105 12.07 5.60 0.06
C VAL A 105 12.85 6.60 -0.79
N THR A 106 12.64 6.56 -2.10
CA THR A 106 13.39 7.39 -3.04
C THR A 106 12.53 8.52 -3.63
N LYS A 107 11.21 8.33 -3.71
CA LYS A 107 10.30 9.33 -4.25
C LYS A 107 8.93 9.30 -3.58
N TYR A 108 8.37 10.48 -3.36
CA TYR A 108 6.94 10.65 -3.06
C TYR A 108 6.15 10.93 -4.32
N ILE A 109 4.94 10.37 -4.38
CA ILE A 109 4.01 10.48 -5.49
C ILE A 109 2.89 11.42 -5.06
N TYR A 110 2.57 12.38 -5.90
CA TYR A 110 1.46 13.30 -5.71
C TYR A 110 0.46 13.16 -6.84
N ALA A 111 -0.83 13.31 -6.55
CA ALA A 111 -1.90 13.27 -7.54
C ALA A 111 -2.85 14.47 -7.39
N THR A 112 -3.44 14.85 -8.51
CA THR A 112 -4.60 15.74 -8.62
C THR A 112 -5.66 15.04 -9.49
N SER A 113 -6.80 15.67 -9.72
CA SER A 113 -7.87 15.15 -10.58
C SER A 113 -8.46 16.26 -11.43
N SER A 114 -8.56 16.03 -12.74
CA SER A 114 -9.19 16.92 -13.71
C SER A 114 -10.72 16.90 -13.65
N ILE A 115 -11.29 15.88 -13.02
CA ILE A 115 -12.73 15.80 -12.74
C ILE A 115 -13.02 15.94 -11.25
N HIS A 116 -14.28 16.25 -10.93
CA HIS A 116 -14.74 16.18 -9.55
C HIS A 116 -14.71 14.73 -9.07
N ILE A 117 -14.13 14.52 -7.88
CA ILE A 117 -14.07 13.22 -7.22
C ILE A 117 -14.38 13.38 -5.72
N PRO A 118 -14.89 12.33 -5.06
CA PRO A 118 -15.11 12.35 -3.62
C PRO A 118 -13.88 12.81 -2.82
N GLU A 119 -14.11 13.58 -1.76
CA GLU A 119 -13.02 14.07 -0.89
C GLU A 119 -12.24 12.94 -0.20
N ALA A 120 -12.83 11.75 -0.10
CA ALA A 120 -12.15 10.55 0.38
C ALA A 120 -10.92 10.17 -0.46
N PHE A 121 -10.81 10.67 -1.70
CA PHE A 121 -9.69 10.44 -2.60
C PHE A 121 -8.70 11.62 -2.64
N ILE A 122 -9.16 12.86 -2.57
CA ILE A 122 -8.31 14.07 -2.54
C ILE A 122 -8.85 14.99 -1.44
N ILE A 123 -8.18 14.96 -0.29
CA ILE A 123 -8.57 15.74 0.90
C ILE A 123 -8.11 17.19 0.74
N LYS A 124 -9.05 18.12 0.94
CA LYS A 124 -8.78 19.56 0.94
C LYS A 124 -8.65 20.10 2.37
N SER A 125 -7.59 20.85 2.61
CA SER A 125 -7.41 21.61 3.86
C SER A 125 -8.44 22.73 3.95
N LEU A 126 -8.95 22.98 5.17
CA LEU A 126 -9.81 24.12 5.50
C LEU A 126 -9.00 25.41 5.70
N SER A 127 -7.67 25.32 5.80
CA SER A 127 -6.78 26.46 5.99
C SER A 127 -6.64 27.28 4.72
N ARG A 128 -6.57 28.61 4.86
CA ARG A 128 -6.22 29.52 3.75
C ARG A 128 -4.75 29.41 3.35
N GLU A 129 -3.91 28.91 4.26
CA GLU A 129 -2.47 28.69 4.07
C GLU A 129 -2.16 27.23 3.71
N ALA A 130 -3.13 26.53 3.10
CA ALA A 130 -2.98 25.14 2.70
C ALA A 130 -1.72 24.94 1.84
N TRP A 131 -0.96 23.87 2.14
CA TRP A 131 0.23 23.49 1.39
C TRP A 131 -0.07 23.20 -0.09
N SER A 132 -1.26 22.66 -0.37
CA SER A 132 -1.86 22.55 -1.69
C SER A 132 -3.39 22.60 -1.60
N LYS A 133 -4.04 23.07 -2.67
CA LYS A 133 -5.52 23.13 -2.78
C LYS A 133 -6.13 21.98 -3.57
N GLU A 134 -5.32 21.35 -4.42
CA GLU A 134 -5.80 20.38 -5.41
C GLU A 134 -4.91 19.11 -5.47
N SER A 135 -3.74 19.13 -4.83
CA SER A 135 -2.82 17.99 -4.79
C SER A 135 -2.87 17.27 -3.46
N ASN A 136 -2.81 15.94 -3.51
CA ASN A 136 -2.53 15.11 -2.35
C ASN A 136 -1.32 14.22 -2.57
N TRP A 137 -0.62 13.90 -1.49
CA TRP A 137 0.29 12.76 -1.45
C TRP A 137 -0.50 11.46 -1.61
N ILE A 138 -0.13 10.66 -2.60
CA ILE A 138 -0.87 9.47 -3.03
C ILE A 138 -0.03 8.19 -2.94
N GLY A 139 1.22 8.26 -2.46
CA GLY A 139 2.06 7.08 -2.34
C GLY A 139 3.54 7.39 -2.41
N PHE A 140 4.33 6.34 -2.54
CA PHE A 140 5.78 6.44 -2.64
C PHE A 140 6.38 5.35 -3.52
N VAL A 141 7.59 5.62 -4.01
CA VAL A 141 8.50 4.64 -4.60
C VAL A 141 9.64 4.39 -3.60
N ALA A 142 9.94 3.12 -3.39
CA ALA A 142 11.05 2.67 -2.56
C ALA A 142 11.85 1.59 -3.27
N VAL A 143 13.10 1.39 -2.89
CA VAL A 143 13.94 0.31 -3.41
C VAL A 143 14.57 -0.46 -2.26
N ALA A 144 14.69 -1.78 -2.42
CA ALA A 144 15.37 -2.61 -1.46
C ALA A 144 16.82 -2.11 -1.32
N THR A 145 17.28 -1.91 -0.08
CA THR A 145 18.69 -1.64 0.24
C THR A 145 19.54 -2.89 -0.01
N ASP A 146 20.87 -2.80 0.11
CA ASP A 146 21.74 -3.97 -0.06
C ASP A 146 21.42 -5.10 0.94
N GLU A 147 21.10 -4.74 2.18
CA GLU A 147 20.62 -5.68 3.19
C GLU A 147 19.28 -6.31 2.79
N GLY A 148 18.33 -5.46 2.35
CA GLY A 148 17.02 -5.92 1.91
C GLY A 148 17.11 -6.85 0.70
N LYS A 149 17.96 -6.53 -0.28
CA LYS A 149 18.23 -7.36 -1.45
C LYS A 149 18.70 -8.76 -1.06
N ILE A 150 19.59 -8.89 -0.08
CA ILE A 150 20.07 -10.19 0.40
C ILE A 150 18.89 -11.01 0.95
N ALA A 151 18.04 -10.40 1.79
CA ALA A 151 16.87 -11.07 2.36
C ALA A 151 15.80 -11.43 1.30
N LEU A 152 15.67 -10.60 0.27
CA LEU A 152 14.70 -10.73 -0.82
C LEU A 152 15.19 -11.61 -1.98
N GLY A 153 16.49 -11.86 -2.08
CA GLY A 153 17.13 -12.56 -3.20
C GLY A 153 17.32 -11.74 -4.48
N ARG A 154 16.84 -10.48 -4.50
CA ARG A 154 16.92 -9.57 -5.67
C ARG A 154 16.68 -8.10 -5.26
N ARG A 155 17.00 -7.16 -6.16
CA ARG A 155 16.72 -5.73 -5.99
C ARG A 155 15.26 -5.43 -6.32
N ASP A 156 14.42 -5.36 -5.31
CA ASP A 156 13.00 -5.06 -5.48
C ASP A 156 12.73 -3.55 -5.44
N ILE A 157 12.08 -3.01 -6.47
CA ILE A 157 11.52 -1.65 -6.49
C ILE A 157 10.05 -1.76 -6.12
N VAL A 158 9.63 -1.09 -5.05
CA VAL A 158 8.25 -1.08 -4.58
C VAL A 158 7.58 0.25 -4.89
N ILE A 159 6.40 0.21 -5.50
CA ILE A 159 5.49 1.34 -5.63
C ILE A 159 4.27 1.08 -4.75
N ALA A 160 4.08 1.87 -3.70
CA ALA A 160 2.95 1.75 -2.79
C ALA A 160 1.97 2.91 -3.00
N TRP A 161 0.73 2.57 -3.36
CA TRP A 161 -0.34 3.53 -3.62
C TRP A 161 -1.29 3.64 -2.42
N ARG A 162 -1.60 4.88 -2.07
CA ARG A 162 -2.47 5.22 -0.95
C ARG A 162 -3.93 4.92 -1.27
N GLY A 163 -4.61 4.30 -0.32
CA GLY A 163 -6.06 4.11 -0.34
C GLY A 163 -6.86 5.39 -0.08
N SER A 164 -8.18 5.24 -0.03
CA SER A 164 -9.12 6.30 0.36
C SER A 164 -9.12 6.52 1.87
N VAL A 165 -9.38 7.75 2.30
CA VAL A 165 -9.53 8.10 3.72
C VAL A 165 -10.67 9.11 3.89
N PRO A 166 -11.75 8.78 4.64
CA PRO A 166 -12.08 7.45 5.17
C PRO A 166 -12.47 6.46 4.07
N ALA A 167 -12.33 5.16 4.36
CA ALA A 167 -12.26 4.13 3.34
C ALA A 167 -13.58 3.89 2.57
N LEU A 168 -14.73 4.20 3.16
CA LEU A 168 -16.06 3.86 2.61
C LEU A 168 -16.98 5.04 2.25
N GLU A 169 -16.61 6.29 2.57
CA GLU A 169 -17.49 7.44 2.29
C GLU A 169 -17.68 7.73 0.79
N TRP A 170 -16.87 7.13 -0.08
CA TRP A 170 -16.93 7.38 -1.52
C TRP A 170 -18.01 6.58 -2.24
N ILE A 171 -18.39 5.39 -1.75
CA ILE A 171 -19.16 4.41 -2.54
C ILE A 171 -20.57 4.91 -2.90
N SER A 172 -21.20 5.72 -2.05
CA SER A 172 -22.52 6.27 -2.33
C SER A 172 -22.51 7.42 -3.35
N ASN A 173 -21.37 8.06 -3.56
CA ASN A 173 -21.22 9.30 -4.33
C ASN A 173 -20.34 9.14 -5.58
N PHE A 174 -19.79 7.95 -5.80
CA PHE A 174 -18.84 7.71 -6.89
C PHE A 174 -19.55 7.19 -8.13
N GLU A 175 -19.40 7.92 -9.22
CA GLU A 175 -19.95 7.54 -10.52
C GLU A 175 -19.08 6.48 -11.18
N PHE A 176 -19.68 5.34 -11.51
CA PHE A 176 -19.00 4.20 -12.11
C PHE A 176 -18.93 4.30 -13.64
N ILE A 177 -18.31 5.38 -14.13
CA ILE A 177 -18.16 5.68 -15.56
C ILE A 177 -16.87 5.08 -16.10
N HIS A 178 -16.96 4.28 -17.16
CA HIS A 178 -15.79 3.83 -17.92
C HIS A 178 -15.46 4.78 -19.10
N VAL A 179 -14.18 5.05 -19.31
CA VAL A 179 -13.65 5.93 -20.36
C VAL A 179 -12.54 5.24 -21.12
N SER A 180 -12.30 5.67 -22.37
CA SER A 180 -11.05 5.31 -23.05
C SER A 180 -9.85 5.88 -22.28
N ALA A 181 -8.71 5.19 -22.33
CA ALA A 181 -7.48 5.63 -21.67
C ALA A 181 -6.34 5.86 -22.69
N PRO A 182 -6.47 6.89 -23.55
CA PRO A 182 -5.51 7.14 -24.62
C PRO A 182 -4.08 7.42 -24.14
N ILE A 183 -3.90 7.96 -22.92
CA ILE A 183 -2.57 8.18 -22.34
C ILE A 183 -1.86 6.85 -22.01
N ILE A 184 -2.62 5.80 -21.71
CA ILE A 184 -2.08 4.48 -21.34
C ILE A 184 -1.98 3.57 -22.57
N PHE A 185 -3.06 3.48 -23.35
CA PHE A 185 -3.23 2.47 -24.40
C PHE A 185 -3.15 3.04 -25.83
N GLY A 186 -3.09 4.37 -25.99
CA GLY A 186 -3.12 5.04 -27.30
C GLY A 186 -4.53 5.44 -27.77
N GLU A 187 -4.61 6.39 -28.71
CA GLU A 187 -5.87 7.01 -29.16
C GLU A 187 -6.88 6.03 -29.78
N GLU A 188 -6.40 4.98 -30.45
CA GLU A 188 -7.22 4.00 -31.18
C GLU A 188 -7.42 2.69 -30.39
N SER A 189 -7.22 2.72 -29.08
CA SER A 189 -7.28 1.52 -28.24
C SER A 189 -8.68 1.27 -27.67
N ASP A 190 -9.08 0.00 -27.68
CA ASP A 190 -10.37 -0.47 -27.18
C ASP A 190 -10.51 -0.61 -25.65
N PRO A 191 -9.45 -0.83 -24.84
CA PRO A 191 -9.57 -0.96 -23.38
C PRO A 191 -10.16 0.27 -22.72
N ARG A 192 -11.19 0.08 -21.88
CA ARG A 192 -11.79 1.15 -21.08
C ARG A 192 -11.50 0.93 -19.60
N VAL A 193 -11.29 2.04 -18.91
CA VAL A 193 -10.97 2.06 -17.48
C VAL A 193 -11.90 3.00 -16.74
N HIS A 194 -11.99 2.84 -15.43
CA HIS A 194 -12.77 3.71 -14.59
C HIS A 194 -12.27 5.17 -14.66
N GLN A 195 -13.17 6.12 -14.88
CA GLN A 195 -12.87 7.54 -15.06
C GLN A 195 -12.13 8.17 -13.88
N GLY A 196 -12.61 7.92 -12.65
CA GLY A 196 -11.95 8.41 -11.43
C GLY A 196 -10.53 7.90 -11.25
N TRP A 197 -10.29 6.59 -11.42
CA TRP A 197 -8.95 6.01 -11.32
C TRP A 197 -8.02 6.58 -12.40
N TYR A 198 -8.52 6.68 -13.64
CA TYR A 198 -7.78 7.27 -14.74
C TYR A 198 -7.42 8.73 -14.46
N SER A 199 -8.39 9.55 -14.02
CA SER A 199 -8.17 10.97 -13.74
C SER A 199 -7.15 11.19 -12.63
N ILE A 200 -7.23 10.45 -11.51
CA ILE A 200 -6.24 10.55 -10.42
C ILE A 200 -4.84 10.15 -10.90
N TYR A 201 -4.76 9.15 -11.78
CA TYR A 201 -3.49 8.62 -12.26
C TYR A 201 -2.81 9.52 -13.30
N THR A 202 -3.58 10.14 -14.21
CA THR A 202 -3.05 10.86 -15.38
C THR A 202 -3.17 12.38 -15.34
N SER A 203 -3.94 12.96 -14.41
CA SER A 203 -4.09 14.43 -14.35
C SER A 203 -2.83 15.11 -13.83
N ASP A 204 -2.49 16.24 -14.44
CA ASP A 204 -1.46 17.18 -14.01
C ASP A 204 -2.06 18.58 -13.78
N ASP A 205 -1.28 19.46 -13.16
CA ASP A 205 -1.53 20.90 -13.07
C ASP A 205 -0.19 21.63 -13.13
N SER A 206 0.08 22.30 -14.25
CA SER A 206 1.29 23.09 -14.46
C SER A 206 1.51 24.20 -13.42
N ARG A 207 0.46 24.62 -12.70
CA ARG A 207 0.53 25.62 -11.62
C ARG A 207 0.83 24.99 -10.26
N SER A 208 0.63 23.69 -10.10
CA SER A 208 0.93 22.99 -8.86
C SER A 208 2.45 22.78 -8.72
N PRO A 209 3.06 23.06 -7.55
CA PRO A 209 4.45 22.70 -7.32
C PRO A 209 4.67 21.18 -7.24
N PHE A 210 3.61 20.39 -7.00
CA PHE A 210 3.66 18.94 -6.80
C PHE A 210 3.22 18.14 -8.03
N ASN A 211 2.28 18.66 -8.81
CA ASN A 211 1.66 17.97 -9.94
C ASN A 211 1.98 18.59 -11.30
N LYS A 212 3.16 19.18 -11.47
CA LYS A 212 3.62 19.61 -12.82
C LYS A 212 3.67 18.46 -13.82
N ALA A 213 3.87 17.25 -13.31
CA ALA A 213 3.71 16.00 -14.01
C ALA A 213 2.67 15.14 -13.28
N SER A 214 1.97 14.30 -14.02
CA SER A 214 0.97 13.39 -13.49
C SER A 214 1.56 12.39 -12.48
N ALA A 215 0.71 11.72 -11.68
CA ALA A 215 1.17 10.68 -10.77
C ALA A 215 1.86 9.53 -11.54
N ARG A 216 1.31 9.17 -12.71
CA ARG A 216 1.92 8.25 -13.68
C ARG A 216 3.36 8.64 -14.03
N ASP A 217 3.56 9.87 -14.50
CA ASP A 217 4.87 10.29 -15.02
C ASP A 217 5.90 10.44 -13.90
N GLN A 218 5.46 10.85 -12.69
CA GLN A 218 6.31 10.85 -11.49
C GLN A 218 6.85 9.44 -11.17
N VAL A 219 5.98 8.42 -11.24
CA VAL A 219 6.39 7.02 -11.01
C VAL A 219 7.30 6.53 -12.14
N PHE A 220 6.95 6.81 -13.40
CA PHE A 220 7.72 6.35 -14.55
C PHE A 220 9.14 6.90 -14.53
N GLY A 221 9.31 8.21 -14.28
CA GLY A 221 10.62 8.82 -14.19
C GLY A 221 11.49 8.19 -13.09
N GLU A 222 10.90 7.88 -11.93
CA GLU A 222 11.62 7.28 -10.82
C GLU A 222 11.95 5.79 -11.06
N VAL A 223 11.01 5.01 -11.59
CA VAL A 223 11.25 3.60 -11.93
C VAL A 223 12.34 3.49 -12.98
N GLN A 224 12.32 4.34 -14.03
CA GLN A 224 13.37 4.36 -15.05
C GLN A 224 14.74 4.71 -14.45
N ARG A 225 14.79 5.69 -13.53
CA ARG A 225 16.02 6.06 -12.83
C ARG A 225 16.58 4.89 -12.02
N LEU A 226 15.74 4.18 -11.28
CA LEU A 226 16.13 3.03 -10.45
C LEU A 226 16.54 1.82 -11.29
N VAL A 227 15.80 1.51 -12.36
CA VAL A 227 16.13 0.45 -13.31
C VAL A 227 17.50 0.70 -13.94
N GLU A 228 17.78 1.93 -14.37
CA GLU A 228 19.09 2.30 -14.92
C GLU A 228 20.20 2.23 -13.86
N GLN A 229 19.94 2.72 -12.64
CA GLN A 229 20.90 2.69 -11.53
C GLN A 229 21.32 1.26 -11.18
N TYR A 230 20.39 0.31 -11.20
CA TYR A 230 20.61 -1.08 -10.78
C TYR A 230 20.66 -2.07 -11.94
N LYS A 231 20.82 -1.63 -13.19
CA LYS A 231 20.73 -2.45 -14.42
C LYS A 231 21.63 -3.69 -14.50
N ASN A 232 22.65 -3.77 -13.65
CA ASN A 232 23.57 -4.91 -13.55
C ASN A 232 23.18 -5.90 -12.43
N GLU A 233 22.02 -5.71 -11.81
CA GLU A 233 21.46 -6.56 -10.77
C GLU A 233 20.18 -7.24 -11.26
N GLU A 234 19.76 -8.30 -10.56
CA GLU A 234 18.42 -8.87 -10.73
C GLU A 234 17.39 -7.90 -10.13
N ILE A 235 16.52 -7.32 -10.98
CA ILE A 235 15.51 -6.33 -10.57
C ILE A 235 14.11 -6.92 -10.67
N THR A 236 13.27 -6.62 -9.67
CA THR A 236 11.81 -6.78 -9.77
C THR A 236 11.12 -5.46 -9.48
N ILE A 237 9.93 -5.28 -10.04
CA ILE A 237 9.05 -4.16 -9.71
C ILE A 237 7.81 -4.74 -9.04
N THR A 238 7.53 -4.29 -7.82
CA THR A 238 6.35 -4.69 -7.07
C THR A 238 5.45 -3.49 -6.85
N VAL A 239 4.16 -3.61 -7.17
CA VAL A 239 3.17 -2.56 -6.96
C VAL A 239 2.18 -3.03 -5.91
N SER A 240 1.84 -2.18 -4.95
CA SER A 240 0.92 -2.54 -3.87
C SER A 240 -0.04 -1.41 -3.55
N GLY A 241 -1.23 -1.77 -3.09
CA GLY A 241 -2.23 -0.81 -2.64
C GLY A 241 -3.45 -1.47 -2.04
N ASN A 242 -4.20 -0.69 -1.26
CA ASN A 242 -5.48 -1.08 -0.68
C ASN A 242 -6.61 -0.18 -1.19
N SER A 243 -7.79 -0.75 -1.47
CA SER A 243 -8.97 0.01 -1.92
C SER A 243 -8.66 0.83 -3.19
N MET A 244 -8.90 2.14 -3.21
CA MET A 244 -8.47 3.04 -4.30
C MET A 244 -6.99 2.83 -4.69
N GLY A 245 -6.10 2.62 -3.71
CA GLY A 245 -4.68 2.38 -3.97
C GLY A 245 -4.45 1.09 -4.75
N ALA A 246 -5.28 0.05 -4.55
CA ALA A 246 -5.21 -1.18 -5.34
C ALA A 246 -5.66 -0.95 -6.79
N ALA A 247 -6.65 -0.07 -7.01
CA ALA A 247 -7.07 0.31 -8.36
C ALA A 247 -5.95 1.04 -9.11
N LEU A 248 -5.31 2.02 -8.46
CA LEU A 248 -4.16 2.76 -9.01
C LEU A 248 -2.96 1.83 -9.23
N ALA A 249 -2.69 0.91 -8.29
CA ALA A 249 -1.65 -0.10 -8.43
C ALA A 249 -1.87 -1.01 -9.64
N THR A 250 -3.11 -1.42 -9.90
CA THR A 250 -3.48 -2.23 -11.06
C THR A 250 -3.25 -1.46 -12.37
N LEU A 251 -3.75 -0.20 -12.46
CA LEU A 251 -3.52 0.65 -13.63
C LEU A 251 -2.02 0.86 -13.86
N ASN A 252 -1.28 1.18 -12.82
CA ASN A 252 0.15 1.44 -12.89
C ASN A 252 0.94 0.21 -13.35
N ALA A 253 0.61 -0.98 -12.83
CA ALA A 253 1.28 -2.21 -13.23
C ALA A 253 1.02 -2.56 -14.71
N VAL A 254 -0.24 -2.43 -15.17
CA VAL A 254 -0.60 -2.62 -16.59
C VAL A 254 0.13 -1.62 -17.47
N ASP A 255 0.04 -0.34 -17.15
CA ASP A 255 0.63 0.76 -17.93
C ASP A 255 2.17 0.62 -18.03
N MET A 256 2.84 0.25 -16.94
CA MET A 256 4.29 0.02 -16.96
C MET A 256 4.71 -1.10 -17.89
N VAL A 257 3.99 -2.23 -17.91
CA VAL A 257 4.35 -3.37 -18.75
C VAL A 257 3.93 -3.13 -20.19
N PHE A 258 2.71 -2.61 -20.41
CA PHE A 258 2.18 -2.28 -21.74
C PHE A 258 3.10 -1.29 -22.48
N ASN A 259 3.58 -0.25 -21.79
CA ASN A 259 4.47 0.76 -22.37
C ASN A 259 5.97 0.43 -22.23
N GLY A 260 6.34 -0.77 -21.79
CA GLY A 260 7.73 -1.22 -21.70
C GLY A 260 8.62 -0.41 -20.74
N ILE A 261 8.02 0.25 -19.74
CA ILE A 261 8.72 1.00 -18.69
C ILE A 261 9.53 0.06 -17.80
N ASN A 262 9.01 -1.15 -17.59
CA ASN A 262 9.67 -2.21 -16.83
C ASN A 262 10.92 -2.79 -17.52
N LYS A 263 11.22 -2.45 -18.78
CA LYS A 263 12.40 -2.96 -19.54
C LYS A 263 12.53 -4.49 -19.55
N GLY A 264 11.42 -5.21 -19.49
CA GLY A 264 11.40 -6.68 -19.44
C GLY A 264 11.59 -7.28 -18.05
N PHE A 265 11.72 -6.48 -16.98
CA PHE A 265 11.70 -6.98 -15.61
C PHE A 265 10.27 -7.33 -15.17
N LEU A 266 10.14 -8.35 -14.33
CA LEU A 266 8.84 -8.78 -13.80
C LEU A 266 8.18 -7.66 -12.99
N VAL A 267 6.92 -7.38 -13.30
CA VAL A 267 6.04 -6.52 -12.52
C VAL A 267 5.01 -7.38 -11.80
N THR A 268 4.96 -7.29 -10.47
CA THR A 268 3.99 -8.03 -9.65
C THR A 268 3.13 -7.06 -8.85
N ALA A 269 1.81 -7.15 -8.98
CA ALA A 269 0.87 -6.38 -8.20
C ALA A 269 0.29 -7.20 -7.04
N PHE A 270 0.42 -6.72 -5.80
CA PHE A 270 -0.26 -7.27 -4.62
C PHE A 270 -1.36 -6.32 -4.17
N LEU A 271 -2.60 -6.75 -4.34
CA LEU A 271 -3.76 -5.86 -4.35
C LEU A 271 -4.73 -6.27 -3.23
N PHE A 272 -5.04 -5.37 -2.32
CA PHE A 272 -5.89 -5.68 -1.15
C PHE A 272 -7.21 -4.92 -1.26
N ALA A 273 -8.33 -5.64 -1.14
CA ALA A 273 -9.67 -5.03 -1.26
C ALA A 273 -9.83 -4.23 -2.58
N SER A 274 -9.29 -4.76 -3.68
CA SER A 274 -9.28 -4.05 -4.95
C SER A 274 -10.69 -3.94 -5.54
N PRO A 275 -11.19 -2.73 -5.84
CA PRO A 275 -12.33 -2.60 -6.74
C PRO A 275 -11.89 -3.00 -8.17
N LYS A 276 -12.85 -3.21 -9.05
CA LYS A 276 -12.56 -3.44 -10.48
C LYS A 276 -12.11 -2.15 -11.15
N VAL A 277 -11.30 -2.29 -12.20
CA VAL A 277 -10.52 -1.18 -12.76
C VAL A 277 -10.90 -0.86 -14.20
N GLY A 278 -11.11 -1.87 -15.03
CA GLY A 278 -11.49 -1.71 -16.42
C GLY A 278 -12.48 -2.76 -16.89
N ASP A 279 -12.82 -2.70 -18.16
CA ASP A 279 -13.76 -3.60 -18.82
C ASP A 279 -13.11 -4.93 -19.27
N GLU A 280 -13.83 -5.72 -20.08
CA GLU A 280 -13.32 -7.00 -20.57
C GLU A 280 -12.11 -6.81 -21.50
N ASN A 281 -12.09 -5.76 -22.33
CA ASN A 281 -10.94 -5.45 -23.19
C ASN A 281 -9.68 -5.10 -22.37
N PHE A 282 -9.85 -4.38 -21.24
CA PHE A 282 -8.77 -4.16 -20.28
C PHE A 282 -8.25 -5.49 -19.68
N LYS A 283 -9.15 -6.43 -19.39
CA LYS A 283 -8.77 -7.76 -18.89
C LYS A 283 -8.06 -8.62 -19.95
N GLU A 284 -8.53 -8.58 -21.19
CA GLU A 284 -7.87 -9.23 -22.33
C GLU A 284 -6.45 -8.68 -22.50
N THR A 285 -6.32 -7.34 -22.54
CA THR A 285 -5.01 -6.66 -22.59
C THR A 285 -4.12 -7.07 -21.42
N PHE A 286 -4.65 -7.09 -20.19
CA PHE A 286 -3.88 -7.57 -19.02
C PHE A 286 -3.35 -8.99 -19.22
N SER A 287 -4.15 -9.90 -19.78
CA SER A 287 -3.79 -11.32 -19.93
C SER A 287 -2.67 -11.56 -20.96
N GLU A 288 -2.46 -10.63 -21.88
CA GLU A 288 -1.41 -10.69 -22.91
C GLU A 288 -0.05 -10.18 -22.41
N LEU A 289 -0.01 -9.52 -21.25
CA LEU A 289 1.22 -8.93 -20.69
C LEU A 289 2.06 -9.99 -19.97
N GLU A 290 2.97 -10.64 -20.69
CA GLU A 290 3.79 -11.77 -20.20
C GLU A 290 4.58 -11.48 -18.90
N TYR A 291 5.07 -10.24 -18.73
CA TYR A 291 5.86 -9.78 -17.59
C TYR A 291 5.03 -9.20 -16.45
N LEU A 292 3.69 -9.36 -16.48
CA LEU A 292 2.79 -8.87 -15.46
C LEU A 292 2.17 -10.03 -14.67
N ARG A 293 2.19 -9.91 -13.34
CA ARG A 293 1.44 -10.77 -12.43
C ARG A 293 0.63 -9.90 -11.48
N ALA A 294 -0.56 -10.35 -11.09
CA ALA A 294 -1.34 -9.70 -10.06
C ALA A 294 -2.02 -10.73 -9.17
N LEU A 295 -1.87 -10.56 -7.85
CA LEU A 295 -2.56 -11.34 -6.83
C LEU A 295 -3.46 -10.42 -6.02
N ARG A 296 -4.75 -10.70 -6.04
CA ARG A 296 -5.78 -9.94 -5.33
C ARG A 296 -6.21 -10.70 -4.10
N VAL A 297 -6.02 -10.09 -2.95
CA VAL A 297 -6.56 -10.60 -1.71
C VAL A 297 -7.98 -10.08 -1.54
N ARG A 298 -8.92 -11.00 -1.32
CA ARG A 298 -10.34 -10.73 -1.10
C ARG A 298 -10.80 -11.22 0.26
N ASN A 299 -11.44 -10.36 1.04
CA ASN A 299 -12.08 -10.73 2.29
C ASN A 299 -13.55 -11.02 1.98
N ILE A 300 -14.04 -12.24 2.24
CA ILE A 300 -15.40 -12.66 1.86
C ILE A 300 -16.49 -11.65 2.28
N PRO A 301 -16.52 -11.11 3.52
CA PRO A 301 -17.56 -10.17 3.90
C PRO A 301 -17.38 -8.74 3.34
N ASP A 302 -16.22 -8.41 2.75
CA ASP A 302 -16.01 -7.10 2.14
C ASP A 302 -16.74 -7.00 0.79
N LYS A 303 -17.68 -6.06 0.70
CA LYS A 303 -18.49 -5.84 -0.51
C LYS A 303 -17.79 -4.97 -1.55
N ILE A 304 -16.77 -4.20 -1.17
CA ILE A 304 -16.19 -3.15 -2.01
C ILE A 304 -15.45 -3.73 -3.20
N GLN A 305 -14.85 -4.90 -3.01
CA GLN A 305 -14.18 -5.65 -4.07
C GLN A 305 -15.10 -6.01 -5.25
N TYR A 306 -16.42 -6.00 -5.06
CA TYR A 306 -17.38 -6.25 -6.13
C TYR A 306 -17.74 -4.98 -6.92
N CYS A 307 -17.39 -3.80 -6.43
CA CYS A 307 -17.63 -2.54 -7.14
C CYS A 307 -16.53 -2.27 -8.18
N PRO A 308 -16.88 -1.76 -9.38
CA PRO A 308 -18.24 -1.61 -9.90
C PRO A 308 -18.82 -2.95 -10.38
N LEU A 309 -20.15 -3.10 -10.34
CA LEU A 309 -20.82 -4.38 -10.64
C LEU A 309 -21.03 -4.64 -12.14
N ILE A 310 -21.31 -3.61 -12.94
CA ILE A 310 -21.73 -3.75 -14.35
C ILE A 310 -20.66 -3.19 -15.28
N GLY A 311 -20.22 -3.98 -16.26
CA GLY A 311 -19.31 -3.52 -17.33
C GLY A 311 -17.83 -3.44 -16.91
N TYR A 312 -17.47 -4.06 -15.78
CA TYR A 312 -16.09 -4.14 -15.31
C TYR A 312 -15.69 -5.58 -15.04
N SER A 313 -14.42 -5.85 -15.32
CA SER A 313 -13.84 -7.17 -15.23
C SER A 313 -12.64 -7.19 -14.29
N ASP A 314 -12.49 -8.37 -13.70
CA ASP A 314 -11.52 -8.68 -12.68
C ASP A 314 -10.22 -9.22 -13.34
N VAL A 315 -9.05 -8.67 -12.99
CA VAL A 315 -7.75 -9.08 -13.54
C VAL A 315 -6.83 -9.69 -12.50
N GLY A 316 -6.04 -10.70 -12.88
CA GLY A 316 -5.13 -11.42 -11.99
C GLY A 316 -5.77 -12.53 -11.16
N ILE A 317 -4.94 -13.22 -10.39
CA ILE A 317 -5.29 -14.37 -9.54
C ILE A 317 -5.88 -13.88 -8.22
N GLU A 318 -6.78 -14.68 -7.64
CA GLU A 318 -7.48 -14.37 -6.39
C GLU A 318 -6.99 -15.26 -5.24
N LEU A 319 -6.72 -14.63 -4.09
CA LEU A 319 -6.59 -15.27 -2.79
C LEU A 319 -7.77 -14.82 -1.92
N THR A 320 -8.59 -15.77 -1.50
CA THR A 320 -9.74 -15.49 -0.64
C THR A 320 -9.43 -15.77 0.83
N ILE A 321 -9.76 -14.82 1.69
CA ILE A 321 -9.68 -14.92 3.15
C ILE A 321 -11.06 -14.65 3.76
N ASP A 322 -11.30 -15.17 4.95
CA ASP A 322 -12.50 -14.84 5.72
C ASP A 322 -12.13 -14.39 7.12
N THR A 323 -12.15 -13.09 7.35
CA THR A 323 -11.85 -12.49 8.66
C THR A 323 -12.87 -12.85 9.74
N ARG A 324 -14.07 -13.34 9.38
CA ARG A 324 -15.09 -13.78 10.34
C ARG A 324 -14.71 -15.06 11.07
N GLU A 325 -13.82 -15.87 10.48
CA GLU A 325 -13.27 -17.08 11.10
C GLU A 325 -12.34 -16.77 12.28
N SER A 326 -11.85 -15.53 12.38
CA SER A 326 -10.97 -15.10 13.46
C SER A 326 -11.68 -15.03 14.81
N GLY A 327 -11.23 -15.85 15.77
CA GLY A 327 -11.65 -15.75 17.17
C GLY A 327 -11.23 -14.45 17.88
N TYR A 328 -10.37 -13.63 17.27
CA TYR A 328 -9.88 -12.37 17.85
C TYR A 328 -10.78 -11.17 17.56
N LEU A 329 -11.48 -11.17 16.42
CA LEU A 329 -12.23 -10.01 15.94
C LEU A 329 -13.65 -9.97 16.54
N LYS A 330 -14.21 -8.78 16.66
CA LYS A 330 -15.61 -8.58 17.06
C LYS A 330 -16.54 -9.22 16.02
N SER A 331 -17.65 -9.78 16.51
CA SER A 331 -18.68 -10.41 15.68
C SER A 331 -20.08 -10.02 16.18
N PRO A 332 -21.00 -9.56 15.32
CA PRO A 332 -20.77 -9.29 13.89
C PRO A 332 -19.81 -8.10 13.68
N GLY A 333 -19.07 -8.12 12.56
CA GLY A 333 -18.35 -6.94 12.06
C GLY A 333 -19.27 -6.03 11.24
N ASP A 334 -18.69 -5.00 10.64
CA ASP A 334 -19.34 -4.07 9.70
C ASP A 334 -18.48 -3.82 8.45
N ASP A 335 -19.05 -3.11 7.47
CA ASP A 335 -18.38 -2.83 6.19
C ASP A 335 -17.01 -2.14 6.40
N ASN A 336 -16.84 -1.26 7.39
CA ASN A 336 -15.56 -0.58 7.65
C ASN A 336 -14.52 -1.58 8.17
N THR A 337 -14.91 -2.46 9.10
CA THR A 337 -14.02 -3.49 9.64
C THR A 337 -13.64 -4.53 8.58
N TRP A 338 -14.58 -4.92 7.71
CA TRP A 338 -14.30 -5.88 6.64
C TRP A 338 -13.40 -5.32 5.56
N HIS A 339 -13.50 -4.02 5.26
CA HIS A 339 -12.67 -3.32 4.28
C HIS A 339 -11.33 -2.82 4.86
N ASN A 340 -11.11 -2.94 6.17
CA ASN A 340 -9.93 -2.41 6.83
C ASN A 340 -8.66 -3.21 6.45
N MET A 341 -7.63 -2.50 5.99
CA MET A 341 -6.36 -3.12 5.57
C MET A 341 -5.65 -3.94 6.67
N GLU A 342 -5.68 -3.50 7.93
CA GLU A 342 -5.10 -4.27 9.04
C GLU A 342 -5.89 -5.56 9.31
N CYS A 343 -7.20 -5.56 9.07
CA CYS A 343 -8.03 -6.76 9.13
C CYS A 343 -7.72 -7.72 7.98
N TYR A 344 -7.45 -7.21 6.77
CA TYR A 344 -6.93 -8.02 5.66
C TYR A 344 -5.59 -8.68 6.03
N LEU A 345 -4.65 -7.92 6.58
CA LEU A 345 -3.35 -8.45 7.00
C LEU A 345 -3.46 -9.45 8.16
N HIS A 346 -4.37 -9.23 9.11
CA HIS A 346 -4.72 -10.20 10.14
C HIS A 346 -5.31 -11.48 9.55
N GLY A 347 -6.23 -11.35 8.60
CA GLY A 347 -6.80 -12.47 7.85
C GLY A 347 -5.73 -13.28 7.12
N ILE A 348 -4.81 -12.61 6.41
CA ILE A 348 -3.65 -13.25 5.77
C ILE A 348 -2.77 -13.92 6.81
N ALA A 349 -2.53 -13.31 7.98
CA ALA A 349 -1.69 -13.90 9.01
C ALA A 349 -2.24 -15.22 9.56
N GLY A 350 -3.56 -15.43 9.55
CA GLY A 350 -4.18 -16.59 10.19
C GLY A 350 -5.12 -17.47 9.38
N THR A 351 -5.41 -17.14 8.13
CA THR A 351 -6.27 -17.97 7.26
C THR A 351 -5.71 -19.38 7.09
N GLN A 352 -6.60 -20.38 7.17
CA GLN A 352 -6.28 -21.79 6.95
C GLN A 352 -6.78 -22.30 5.60
N GLY A 353 -7.34 -21.43 4.75
CA GLY A 353 -7.88 -21.81 3.45
C GLY A 353 -9.05 -22.78 3.57
N SER A 354 -9.11 -23.77 2.68
CA SER A 354 -10.15 -24.81 2.66
C SER A 354 -10.11 -25.75 3.87
N ASN A 355 -9.03 -25.75 4.66
CA ASN A 355 -8.98 -26.50 5.92
C ASN A 355 -9.95 -25.95 6.98
N GLY A 356 -10.40 -24.70 6.84
CA GLY A 356 -11.32 -24.05 7.75
C GLY A 356 -10.70 -23.59 9.09
N GLY A 357 -11.42 -22.71 9.78
CA GLY A 357 -10.97 -22.10 11.02
C GLY A 357 -9.88 -21.04 10.84
N PHE A 358 -9.29 -20.61 11.96
CA PHE A 358 -8.32 -19.53 11.99
C PHE A 358 -7.23 -19.78 13.02
N LYS A 359 -5.98 -19.62 12.60
CA LYS A 359 -4.80 -19.75 13.46
C LYS A 359 -3.68 -18.91 12.87
N LEU A 360 -3.12 -17.99 13.65
CA LEU A 360 -1.95 -17.20 13.24
C LEU A 360 -0.77 -18.14 12.95
N GLU A 361 -0.34 -18.20 11.68
CA GLU A 361 0.82 -18.98 11.21
C GLU A 361 2.11 -18.12 11.16
N VAL A 362 1.95 -16.81 11.34
CA VAL A 362 3.03 -15.84 11.46
C VAL A 362 2.77 -14.93 12.65
N GLU A 363 3.83 -14.51 13.31
CA GLU A 363 3.76 -13.58 14.43
C GLU A 363 3.37 -12.18 13.91
N ARG A 364 2.08 -11.87 14.00
CA ARG A 364 1.53 -10.54 13.75
C ARG A 364 0.74 -10.10 14.97
N ASP A 365 1.05 -8.91 15.47
CA ASP A 365 0.37 -8.36 16.65
C ASP A 365 -1.11 -8.05 16.32
N ILE A 366 -2.02 -8.65 17.08
CA ILE A 366 -3.46 -8.50 16.89
C ILE A 366 -3.95 -7.08 17.19
N SER A 367 -3.21 -6.26 17.94
CA SER A 367 -3.58 -4.88 18.26
C SER A 367 -3.59 -3.95 17.04
N LEU A 368 -2.90 -4.34 15.96
CA LEU A 368 -2.82 -3.57 14.72
C LEU A 368 -4.19 -3.34 14.07
N VAL A 369 -5.14 -4.27 14.24
CA VAL A 369 -6.51 -4.11 13.69
C VAL A 369 -7.25 -2.91 14.27
N ASN A 370 -6.86 -2.44 15.47
CA ASN A 370 -7.45 -1.28 16.13
C ASN A 370 -6.77 0.05 15.78
N LYS A 371 -5.83 0.11 14.82
CA LYS A 371 -5.17 1.38 14.45
C LYS A 371 -6.17 2.52 14.20
N TYR A 372 -7.24 2.24 13.47
CA TYR A 372 -8.24 3.25 13.07
C TYR A 372 -9.66 2.95 13.49
N LEU A 373 -9.95 1.71 13.87
CA LEU A 373 -11.30 1.23 14.13
C LEU A 373 -11.35 0.50 15.48
N ASP A 374 -12.55 0.11 15.87
CA ASP A 374 -12.81 -0.76 17.00
C ASP A 374 -13.14 -2.17 16.49
N THR A 375 -12.11 -2.97 16.22
CA THR A 375 -12.24 -4.26 15.49
C THR A 375 -11.92 -5.47 16.34
N LEU A 376 -10.98 -5.36 17.27
CA LEU A 376 -10.59 -6.42 18.20
C LEU A 376 -11.61 -6.55 19.34
N LYS A 377 -11.90 -7.77 19.83
CA LYS A 377 -12.79 -7.95 20.98
C LYS A 377 -12.30 -7.20 22.22
N ASP A 378 -13.23 -6.67 23.00
CA ASP A 378 -12.94 -5.83 24.18
C ASP A 378 -12.10 -6.55 25.24
N GLU A 379 -12.23 -7.89 25.33
CA GLU A 379 -11.50 -8.74 26.28
C GLU A 379 -9.97 -8.68 26.13
N TYR A 380 -9.46 -8.26 24.97
CA TYR A 380 -8.03 -8.07 24.73
C TYR A 380 -7.49 -6.74 25.27
N GLY A 381 -8.36 -5.81 25.72
CA GLY A 381 -7.94 -4.58 26.39
C GLY A 381 -7.15 -3.59 25.51
N VAL A 382 -7.31 -3.65 24.18
CA VAL A 382 -6.61 -2.77 23.24
C VAL A 382 -7.48 -1.54 22.94
N PRO A 383 -6.98 -0.30 23.17
CA PRO A 383 -7.72 0.91 22.85
C PRO A 383 -8.11 0.99 21.37
N THR A 384 -9.29 1.56 21.09
CA THR A 384 -9.81 1.75 19.74
C THR A 384 -9.15 2.95 19.06
N SER A 385 -8.96 2.89 17.74
CA SER A 385 -8.44 4.01 16.93
C SER A 385 -7.16 4.64 17.51
N TRP A 386 -6.24 3.79 17.99
CA TRP A 386 -5.08 4.22 18.76
C TRP A 386 -3.99 4.88 17.92
N TRP A 387 -4.03 4.76 16.59
CA TRP A 387 -3.05 5.38 15.69
C TRP A 387 -3.33 6.88 15.58
N VAL A 388 -2.72 7.65 16.48
CA VAL A 388 -2.79 9.11 16.50
C VAL A 388 -1.44 9.68 16.90
N ILE A 389 -0.99 10.70 16.18
CA ILE A 389 0.23 11.42 16.56
C ILE A 389 0.00 12.14 17.89
N LYS A 390 1.02 12.16 18.75
CA LYS A 390 0.95 12.80 20.07
C LYS A 390 0.39 14.22 19.95
N ASN A 391 -0.61 14.55 20.76
CA ASN A 391 -1.27 15.86 20.80
C ASN A 391 -1.75 16.36 19.41
N LYS A 392 -2.07 15.45 18.48
CA LYS A 392 -2.39 15.79 17.08
C LYS A 392 -1.32 16.64 16.38
N GLY A 393 -0.05 16.49 16.78
CA GLY A 393 1.08 17.22 16.18
C GLY A 393 1.36 18.58 16.81
N MET A 394 0.60 18.99 17.83
CA MET A 394 0.91 20.20 18.59
C MET A 394 2.15 19.96 19.47
N VAL A 395 3.15 20.83 19.37
CA VAL A 395 4.42 20.75 20.09
C VAL A 395 4.71 22.05 20.84
N GLN A 396 4.96 21.92 22.16
CA GLN A 396 5.35 23.04 23.00
C GLN A 396 6.79 23.48 22.71
N GLN A 397 6.97 24.76 22.50
CA GLN A 397 8.25 25.42 22.27
C GLN A 397 8.88 25.85 23.60
N GLN A 398 10.19 26.15 23.58
CA GLN A 398 10.93 26.55 24.79
C GLN A 398 10.38 27.81 25.47
N ASN A 399 9.77 28.71 24.70
CA ASN A 399 9.13 29.94 25.20
C ASN A 399 7.70 29.70 25.73
N GLY A 400 7.23 28.45 25.76
CA GLY A 400 5.90 28.06 26.22
C GLY A 400 4.79 28.12 25.17
N SER A 401 5.05 28.66 23.97
CA SER A 401 4.07 28.63 22.87
C SER A 401 3.87 27.22 22.33
N TRP A 402 2.78 27.01 21.60
CA TRP A 402 2.52 25.74 20.92
C TRP A 402 2.39 26.00 19.42
N ILE A 403 3.05 25.15 18.62
CA ILE A 403 2.96 25.19 17.16
C ILE A 403 2.58 23.80 16.64
N LEU A 404 1.93 23.79 15.48
CA LEU A 404 1.60 22.55 14.78
C LEU A 404 2.83 22.08 13.99
N MET A 405 3.35 20.91 14.34
CA MET A 405 4.45 20.21 13.66
C MET A 405 3.97 18.83 13.21
N ASP A 406 3.02 18.81 12.28
CA ASP A 406 2.36 17.60 11.79
C ASP A 406 2.78 17.23 10.35
N HIS A 407 3.87 17.83 9.89
CA HIS A 407 4.57 17.61 8.63
C HIS A 407 6.08 17.79 8.85
N GLU A 408 6.88 16.82 8.43
CA GLU A 408 8.33 16.95 8.28
C GLU A 408 8.65 17.45 6.87
N ASP A 409 9.48 18.49 6.78
CA ASP A 409 10.02 18.92 5.49
C ASP A 409 10.92 17.82 4.90
N ASP A 410 10.90 17.72 3.58
CA ASP A 410 11.75 16.80 2.83
C ASP A 410 12.59 17.61 1.84
N ASP A 411 13.88 17.30 1.75
CA ASP A 411 14.74 17.96 0.78
C ASP A 411 14.30 17.50 -0.63
N PHE A 412 13.95 18.48 -1.47
CA PHE A 412 13.45 18.27 -2.84
C PHE A 412 14.54 17.87 -3.82
#